data_AF-A0A429GCZ0-F1
#
_entry.id   AF-A0A429GCZ0-F1
#
_cell.length_a   1.000
_cell.length_b   1.000
_cell.length_c   1.000
_cell.angle_alpha   90.00
_cell.angle_beta   90.00
_cell.angle_gamma   90.00
#
_symmetry.space_group_name_H-M   'P 1'
#
loop_
_entity.id
_entity.type
_entity.pdbx_description
1 polymer ?
#
loop_
_entity_poly.entity_id
_entity_poly.type
_entity_poly.pdbx_seq_one_letter_code
_entity_poly.pdbx_strand_id
1 'polypeptide(L)'
;DATAFRVAEDGTCADVHDNAFVLPEDARVTIPHPLRFDLAPWGEVFADYELLQPFEQLARPVYPLTDDERGATRLARFSGKTVDFRRIMGMTSRGWELGEKEDGGFRRQVMLMTPDGKHVMAFFSPGIRVIAPEEFAEQDFRDVIVLSGRHSGTTIPFGDLDPAVASEVIADLTRLTS
;
A
#
# COMPACT_ATOMS: atom_id res chain seq x y z
N ASP A 1 -13.35 7.76 18.59
CA ASP A 1 -12.12 8.51 18.29
C ASP A 1 -10.91 7.74 18.75
N ALA A 2 -9.81 7.83 18.01
CA ALA A 2 -8.54 7.20 18.37
C ALA A 2 -7.54 8.29 18.79
N THR A 3 -6.70 7.97 19.77
CA THR A 3 -5.71 8.90 20.34
C THR A 3 -4.31 8.39 20.02
N ALA A 4 -3.44 9.28 19.55
CA ALA A 4 -2.04 8.95 19.30
C ALA A 4 -1.23 9.07 20.59
N PHE A 5 -0.23 8.20 20.74
CA PHE A 5 0.76 8.22 21.82
C PHE A 5 2.11 7.71 21.27
N ARG A 6 3.20 8.01 21.98
CA ARG A 6 4.51 7.36 21.79
C ARG A 6 4.82 6.45 22.97
N VAL A 7 5.66 5.45 22.72
CA VAL A 7 6.28 4.65 23.78
C VAL A 7 7.62 5.31 24.12
N ALA A 8 7.81 5.73 25.36
CA ALA A 8 9.05 6.30 25.87
C ALA A 8 10.11 5.21 26.12
N GLU A 9 11.35 5.61 26.38
CA GLU A 9 12.48 4.70 26.60
C GLU A 9 12.26 3.75 27.79
N ASP A 10 11.57 4.21 28.83
CA ASP A 10 11.22 3.42 30.01
C ASP A 10 10.00 2.49 29.80
N GLY A 11 9.44 2.47 28.58
CA GLY A 11 8.28 1.67 28.21
C GLY A 11 6.93 2.28 28.59
N THR A 12 6.91 3.47 29.22
CA THR A 12 5.66 4.19 29.48
C THR A 12 5.11 4.83 28.20
N CYS A 13 3.82 5.18 28.20
CA CYS A 13 3.19 5.88 27.08
C CYS A 13 3.07 7.37 27.39
N ALA A 14 3.30 8.21 26.38
CA ALA A 14 3.15 9.66 26.47
C ALA A 14 2.33 10.21 25.29
N ASP A 15 1.52 11.24 25.55
CA ASP A 15 0.83 11.97 24.50
C ASP A 15 1.77 12.96 23.78
N VAL A 16 1.22 13.76 22.86
CA VAL A 16 2.00 14.70 22.05
C VAL A 16 2.56 15.89 22.85
N HIS A 17 2.07 16.10 24.07
CA HIS A 17 2.52 17.16 24.99
C HIS A 17 3.39 16.59 26.11
N ASP A 18 3.90 15.37 25.96
CA ASP A 18 4.67 14.62 26.96
C ASP A 18 3.92 14.34 28.27
N ASN A 19 2.59 14.44 28.29
CA ASN A 19 1.84 13.98 29.45
C ASN A 19 1.75 12.46 29.47
N ALA A 20 1.76 11.88 30.68
CA ALA A 20 1.55 10.45 30.87
C ALA A 20 0.23 10.01 30.21
N PHE A 21 0.33 9.09 29.26
CA PHE A 21 -0.80 8.49 28.58
C PHE A 21 -1.07 7.11 29.18
N VAL A 22 -2.23 6.93 29.81
CA VAL A 22 -2.63 5.62 30.33
C VAL A 22 -3.36 4.87 29.23
N LEU A 23 -2.71 3.84 28.69
CA LEU A 23 -3.32 2.96 27.69
C LEU A 23 -4.45 2.14 28.35
N PRO A 24 -5.71 2.24 27.89
CA PRO A 24 -6.79 1.40 28.40
C PRO A 24 -6.51 -0.09 28.19
N GLU A 25 -6.93 -0.95 29.13
CA GLU A 25 -6.65 -2.40 29.06
C GLU A 25 -7.28 -3.08 27.83
N ASP A 26 -8.41 -2.56 27.35
CA ASP A 26 -9.15 -3.06 26.19
C ASP A 26 -8.81 -2.31 24.88
N ALA A 27 -7.81 -1.42 24.92
CA ALA A 27 -7.40 -0.64 23.77
C ALA A 27 -6.80 -1.51 22.67
N ARG A 28 -7.14 -1.18 21.42
CA ARG A 28 -6.45 -1.71 20.24
C ARG A 28 -5.43 -0.70 19.76
N VAL A 29 -4.16 -1.10 19.75
CA VAL A 29 -3.04 -0.27 19.27
C VAL A 29 -2.79 -0.56 17.79
N THR A 30 -2.65 0.50 16.99
CA THR A 30 -2.28 0.42 15.58
C THR A 30 -1.22 1.46 15.27
N ILE A 31 -0.38 1.21 14.26
CA ILE A 31 0.52 2.25 13.74
C ILE A 31 -0.34 3.36 13.09
N PRO A 32 -0.15 4.64 13.46
CA PRO A 32 -0.93 5.71 12.87
C PRO A 32 -0.57 5.92 11.40
N HIS A 33 -1.56 6.27 10.60
CA HIS A 33 -1.40 6.62 9.19
C HIS A 33 -1.81 8.08 8.97
N PRO A 34 -1.07 8.90 8.19
CA PRO A 34 -1.38 10.33 8.04
C PRO A 34 -2.76 10.64 7.42
N LEU A 35 -3.39 9.70 6.71
CA LEU A 35 -4.81 9.83 6.28
C LEU A 35 -5.84 9.66 7.40
N ARG A 36 -5.46 9.11 8.56
CA ARG A 36 -6.36 8.83 9.68
C ARG A 36 -6.14 9.76 10.87
N PHE A 37 -4.97 10.39 10.94
CA PHE A 37 -4.56 11.22 12.07
C PHE A 37 -3.80 12.44 11.57
N ASP A 38 -4.00 13.57 12.23
CA ASP A 38 -3.07 14.70 12.13
C ASP A 38 -1.80 14.34 12.91
N LEU A 39 -0.74 14.07 12.17
CA LEU A 39 0.57 13.70 12.72
C LEU A 39 1.56 14.86 12.75
N ALA A 40 1.19 16.04 12.23
CA ALA A 40 2.09 17.19 12.23
C ALA A 40 2.58 17.58 13.64
N PRO A 41 1.74 17.55 14.71
CA PRO A 41 2.20 17.84 16.07
C PRO A 41 3.29 16.89 16.60
N TRP A 42 3.40 15.67 16.06
CA TRP A 42 4.43 14.71 16.48
C TRP A 42 5.81 15.02 15.91
N GLY A 43 5.92 15.90 14.91
CA GLY A 43 7.19 16.26 14.29
C GLY A 43 8.17 16.90 15.28
N GLU A 44 7.68 17.81 16.13
CA GLU A 44 8.49 18.45 17.19
C GLU A 44 8.97 17.42 18.21
N VAL A 45 8.07 16.54 18.68
CA VAL A 45 8.42 15.46 19.62
C VAL A 45 9.52 14.55 19.08
N PHE A 46 9.46 14.17 17.80
CA PHE A 46 10.50 13.35 17.19
C PHE A 46 11.84 14.09 17.08
N ALA A 47 11.82 15.40 16.82
CA ALA A 47 13.02 16.20 16.76
C ALA A 47 13.66 16.39 18.15
N ASP A 48 12.87 16.74 19.16
CA ASP A 48 13.34 17.02 20.53
C ASP A 48 13.98 15.81 21.19
N TYR A 49 13.43 14.61 20.94
CA TYR A 49 13.95 13.35 21.45
C TYR A 49 14.91 12.63 20.48
N GLU A 50 15.28 13.27 19.36
CA GLU A 50 16.14 12.70 18.32
C GLU A 50 15.68 11.30 17.85
N LEU A 51 14.37 11.08 17.78
CA LEU A 51 13.78 9.78 17.45
C LEU A 51 13.99 9.45 15.97
N LEU A 52 14.78 8.42 15.72
CA LEU A 52 14.97 7.89 14.37
C LEU A 52 13.76 7.04 13.97
N GLN A 53 13.15 7.42 12.85
CA GLN A 53 12.09 6.64 12.23
C GLN A 53 12.69 5.44 11.47
N PRO A 54 12.37 4.18 11.85
CA PRO A 54 12.84 3.00 11.11
C PRO A 54 12.22 2.90 9.70
N PHE A 55 11.11 3.60 9.48
CA PHE A 55 10.43 3.80 8.20
C PHE A 55 9.65 5.12 8.25
N GLU A 56 9.36 5.72 7.10
CA GLU A 56 8.54 6.93 7.02
C GLU A 56 7.15 6.68 7.62
N GLN A 57 6.92 7.22 8.82
CA GLN A 57 5.66 7.13 9.55
C GLN A 57 4.95 8.49 9.56
N LEU A 58 5.62 9.54 10.06
CA LEU A 58 5.06 10.89 10.12
C LEU A 58 4.95 11.53 8.74
N ALA A 59 6.04 11.45 7.97
CA ALA A 59 6.14 12.02 6.63
C ALA A 59 5.76 11.02 5.53
N ARG A 60 5.02 9.96 5.88
CA ARG A 60 4.63 8.93 4.92
C ARG A 60 3.82 9.55 3.78
N PRO A 61 4.26 9.43 2.52
CA PRO A 61 3.51 9.98 1.40
C PRO A 61 2.10 9.41 1.34
N VAL A 62 1.10 10.29 1.22
CA VAL A 62 -0.30 9.89 1.07
C VAL A 62 -0.75 10.11 -0.36
N TYR A 63 -1.53 9.14 -0.86
CA TYR A 63 -2.08 9.15 -2.21
C TYR A 63 -3.60 9.00 -2.15
N PRO A 64 -4.33 10.08 -1.79
CA PRO A 64 -5.78 10.04 -1.82
C PRO A 64 -6.29 9.78 -3.25
N LEU A 65 -7.39 9.03 -3.35
CA LEU A 65 -8.13 8.89 -4.59
C LEU A 65 -8.76 10.24 -4.96
N THR A 66 -8.76 10.58 -6.25
CA THR A 66 -9.62 11.66 -6.76
C THR A 66 -11.10 11.23 -6.74
N ASP A 67 -12.02 12.18 -6.97
CA ASP A 67 -13.44 11.86 -7.09
C ASP A 67 -13.72 10.86 -8.23
N ASP A 68 -13.06 11.05 -9.38
CA ASP A 68 -13.18 10.14 -10.51
C ASP A 68 -12.62 8.75 -10.18
N GLU A 69 -11.46 8.68 -9.52
CA GLU A 69 -10.85 7.42 -9.12
C GLU A 69 -11.71 6.66 -8.10
N ARG A 70 -12.38 7.36 -7.17
CA ARG A 70 -13.31 6.72 -6.21
C ARG A 70 -14.42 5.94 -6.91
N GLY A 71 -15.01 6.50 -7.97
CA GLY A 71 -16.09 5.87 -8.74
C GLY A 71 -15.61 4.85 -9.77
N ALA A 72 -14.32 4.82 -10.09
CA ALA A 72 -13.78 3.96 -11.14
C ALA A 72 -13.59 2.51 -10.66
N THR A 73 -13.83 1.55 -11.56
CA THR A 73 -13.50 0.12 -11.34
C THR A 73 -12.13 -0.26 -11.91
N ARG A 74 -11.48 0.67 -12.61
CA ARG A 74 -10.14 0.53 -13.19
C ARG A 74 -9.34 1.80 -12.93
N LEU A 75 -8.15 1.68 -12.35
CA LEU A 75 -7.26 2.81 -12.10
C LEU A 75 -6.28 2.98 -13.27
N ALA A 76 -6.42 4.09 -14.00
CA ALA A 76 -5.59 4.39 -15.17
C ALA A 76 -4.30 5.17 -14.84
N ARG A 77 -4.05 5.50 -13.56
CA ARG A 77 -2.91 6.33 -13.09
C ARG A 77 -1.54 5.81 -13.55
N PHE A 78 -1.44 4.51 -13.80
CA PHE A 78 -0.20 3.84 -14.18
C PHE A 78 -0.20 3.35 -15.64
N SER A 79 -1.32 3.48 -16.34
CA SER A 79 -1.47 2.98 -17.71
C SER A 79 -0.45 3.63 -18.65
N GLY A 80 0.23 2.80 -19.45
CA GLY A 80 1.22 3.26 -20.43
C GLY A 80 2.61 3.53 -19.86
N LYS A 81 2.84 3.31 -18.57
CA LYS A 81 4.19 3.29 -18.01
C LYS A 81 4.87 1.95 -18.30
N THR A 82 6.17 1.99 -18.56
CA THR A 82 7.00 0.81 -18.78
C THR A 82 7.77 0.45 -17.51
N VAL A 83 7.82 -0.83 -17.16
CA VAL A 83 8.45 -1.36 -15.94
C VAL A 83 9.31 -2.57 -16.28
N ASP A 84 10.51 -2.66 -15.72
CA ASP A 84 11.34 -3.87 -15.82
C ASP A 84 10.77 -5.01 -14.99
N PHE A 85 10.76 -6.23 -15.55
CA PHE A 85 10.21 -7.42 -14.90
C PHE A 85 10.80 -7.70 -13.51
N ARG A 86 12.07 -7.34 -13.25
CA ARG A 86 12.71 -7.53 -11.94
C ARG A 86 12.06 -6.69 -10.87
N ARG A 87 11.57 -5.48 -11.22
CA ARG A 87 10.85 -4.62 -10.28
C ARG A 87 9.47 -5.19 -9.95
N ILE A 88 8.79 -5.78 -10.93
CA ILE A 88 7.52 -6.50 -10.74
C ILE A 88 7.73 -7.71 -9.82
N MET A 89 8.74 -8.54 -10.10
CA MET A 89 9.13 -9.67 -9.24
C MET A 89 9.47 -9.21 -7.82
N GLY A 90 10.16 -8.08 -7.69
CA GLY A 90 10.53 -7.46 -6.41
C GLY A 90 9.36 -6.87 -5.62
N MET A 91 8.12 -6.88 -6.14
CA MET A 91 6.95 -6.51 -5.33
C MET A 91 6.62 -7.56 -4.26
N THR A 92 7.10 -8.80 -4.43
CA THR A 92 6.88 -9.89 -3.47
C THR A 92 7.44 -9.62 -2.08
N SER A 93 8.47 -8.78 -1.96
CA SER A 93 8.99 -8.33 -0.67
C SER A 93 8.05 -7.38 0.09
N ARG A 94 6.99 -6.88 -0.56
CA ARG A 94 6.00 -5.94 -0.01
C ARG A 94 4.61 -6.56 0.11
N GLY A 95 4.53 -7.89 0.18
CA GLY A 95 3.28 -8.61 0.39
C GLY A 95 2.44 -8.84 -0.87
N TRP A 96 2.92 -8.41 -2.05
CA TRP A 96 2.28 -8.75 -3.31
C TRP A 96 2.60 -10.19 -3.72
N GLU A 97 1.67 -10.86 -4.37
CA GLU A 97 1.85 -12.18 -4.95
C GLU A 97 1.95 -12.08 -6.46
N LEU A 98 2.78 -12.93 -7.07
CA LEU A 98 2.76 -13.07 -8.52
C LEU A 98 1.50 -13.81 -8.95
N GLY A 99 0.90 -13.35 -10.05
CA GLY A 99 -0.21 -14.01 -10.71
C GLY A 99 0.06 -15.47 -11.03
N GLU A 100 -1.02 -16.22 -11.18
CA GLU A 100 -0.94 -17.60 -11.66
C GLU A 100 -0.27 -17.65 -13.04
N LYS A 101 0.44 -18.75 -13.28
CA LYS A 101 1.03 -19.01 -14.59
C LYS A 101 -0.09 -19.38 -15.56
N GLU A 102 -0.26 -18.59 -16.59
CA GLU A 102 -1.21 -18.83 -17.67
C GLU A 102 -0.75 -19.94 -18.62
N ASP A 103 -1.69 -20.43 -19.43
CA ASP A 103 -1.38 -21.26 -20.59
C ASP A 103 -0.45 -20.49 -21.53
N GLY A 104 0.67 -21.12 -21.91
CA GLY A 104 1.79 -20.46 -22.61
C GLY A 104 2.93 -20.00 -21.69
N GLY A 105 2.79 -20.17 -20.37
CA GLY A 105 3.88 -20.01 -19.41
C GLY A 105 4.20 -18.57 -19.02
N PHE A 106 3.24 -17.66 -19.16
CA PHE A 106 3.38 -16.26 -18.79
C PHE A 106 2.71 -15.97 -17.43
N ARG A 107 3.19 -14.93 -16.76
CA ARG A 107 2.49 -14.25 -15.67
C ARG A 107 2.28 -12.80 -16.08
N ARG A 108 1.06 -12.29 -15.99
CA ARG A 108 0.68 -10.94 -16.46
C ARG A 108 0.18 -10.04 -15.35
N GLN A 109 0.29 -10.46 -14.11
CA GLN A 109 -0.29 -9.73 -13.00
C GLN A 109 0.48 -9.95 -11.70
N VAL A 110 0.38 -8.96 -10.83
CA VAL A 110 0.68 -9.06 -9.40
C VAL A 110 -0.58 -8.73 -8.61
N MET A 111 -0.68 -9.32 -7.43
CA MET A 111 -1.91 -9.36 -6.67
C MET A 111 -1.65 -9.01 -5.21
N LEU A 112 -2.59 -8.35 -4.54
CA LEU A 112 -2.53 -8.06 -3.11
C LEU A 112 -3.88 -8.32 -2.47
N MET A 113 -3.91 -9.10 -1.39
CA MET A 113 -5.09 -9.23 -0.53
C MET A 113 -5.09 -8.14 0.52
N THR A 114 -6.17 -7.37 0.60
CA THR A 114 -6.35 -6.37 1.64
C THR A 114 -6.76 -7.04 2.96
N PRO A 115 -6.55 -6.39 4.11
CA PRO A 115 -6.94 -6.94 5.42
C PRO A 115 -8.42 -7.31 5.55
N ASP A 116 -9.29 -6.60 4.82
CA ASP A 116 -10.74 -6.83 4.78
C ASP A 116 -11.17 -7.79 3.64
N GLY A 117 -10.23 -8.46 2.99
CA GLY A 117 -10.50 -9.57 2.08
C GLY A 117 -10.76 -9.18 0.62
N LYS A 118 -10.57 -7.92 0.24
CA LYS A 118 -10.61 -7.47 -1.17
C LYS A 118 -9.31 -7.86 -1.88
N HIS A 119 -9.37 -8.00 -3.19
CA HIS A 119 -8.26 -8.49 -4.00
C HIS A 119 -7.87 -7.46 -5.07
N VAL A 120 -6.74 -6.79 -4.87
CA VAL A 120 -6.19 -5.82 -5.82
C VAL A 120 -5.33 -6.57 -6.84
N MET A 121 -5.48 -6.25 -8.12
CA MET A 121 -4.69 -6.84 -9.20
C MET A 121 -4.15 -5.75 -10.12
N ALA A 122 -2.85 -5.77 -10.40
CA ALA A 122 -2.21 -4.90 -11.38
C ALA A 122 -1.71 -5.75 -12.56
N PHE A 123 -2.02 -5.31 -13.79
CA PHE A 123 -1.78 -6.09 -15.00
C PHE A 123 -0.68 -5.50 -15.89
N PHE A 124 0.02 -6.39 -16.59
CA PHE A 124 1.19 -6.10 -17.40
C PHE A 124 1.14 -6.82 -18.76
N SER A 125 1.74 -6.22 -19.77
CA SER A 125 1.88 -6.79 -21.12
C SER A 125 3.31 -6.60 -21.62
N PRO A 126 3.93 -7.56 -22.33
CA PRO A 126 3.35 -8.81 -22.84
C PRO A 126 3.20 -9.92 -21.79
N GLY A 127 3.72 -9.72 -20.58
CA GLY A 127 3.83 -10.72 -19.51
C GLY A 127 5.26 -11.22 -19.33
N ILE A 128 5.53 -11.75 -18.14
CA ILE A 128 6.81 -12.36 -17.78
C ILE A 128 6.77 -13.85 -18.11
N ARG A 129 7.63 -14.33 -19.02
CA ARG A 129 7.72 -15.76 -19.32
C ARG A 129 8.46 -16.49 -18.20
N VAL A 130 7.84 -17.48 -17.58
CA VAL A 130 8.37 -18.17 -16.39
C VAL A 130 9.73 -18.83 -16.63
N ILE A 131 9.94 -19.42 -17.81
CA ILE A 131 11.17 -20.15 -18.14
C ILE A 131 12.30 -19.28 -18.69
N ALA A 132 11.98 -18.06 -19.13
CA ALA A 132 12.93 -17.08 -19.67
C ALA A 132 12.43 -15.64 -19.38
N PRO A 133 12.43 -15.19 -18.11
CA PRO A 133 11.85 -13.91 -17.72
C PRO A 133 12.44 -12.71 -18.46
N GLU A 134 13.71 -12.80 -18.85
CA GLU A 134 14.44 -11.78 -19.60
C GLU A 134 14.03 -11.63 -21.07
N GLU A 135 13.32 -12.60 -21.65
CA GLU A 135 12.86 -12.55 -23.05
C GLU A 135 11.97 -11.32 -23.31
N PHE A 136 11.19 -10.92 -22.29
CA PHE A 136 10.38 -9.70 -22.30
C PHE A 136 10.69 -8.90 -21.03
N ALA A 137 11.87 -8.30 -20.99
CA ALA A 137 12.30 -7.59 -19.79
C ALA A 137 11.43 -6.37 -19.48
N GLU A 138 11.01 -5.62 -20.50
CA GLU A 138 10.14 -4.45 -20.36
C GLU A 138 8.67 -4.84 -20.44
N GLN A 139 7.87 -4.26 -19.55
CA GLN A 139 6.45 -4.55 -19.39
C GLN A 139 5.65 -3.26 -19.36
N ASP A 140 4.64 -3.16 -20.21
CA ASP A 140 3.64 -2.10 -20.17
C ASP A 140 2.68 -2.35 -19.01
N PHE A 141 2.61 -1.40 -18.09
CA PHE A 141 1.59 -1.37 -17.06
C PHE A 141 0.24 -1.04 -17.72
N ARG A 142 -0.72 -1.96 -17.63
CA ARG A 142 -2.03 -1.86 -18.29
C ARG A 142 -3.06 -1.15 -17.43
N ASP A 143 -3.47 -1.77 -16.34
CA ASP A 143 -4.51 -1.26 -15.44
C ASP A 143 -4.39 -1.93 -14.07
N VAL A 144 -5.12 -1.35 -13.11
CA VAL A 144 -5.33 -1.94 -11.78
C VAL A 144 -6.82 -2.10 -11.57
N ILE A 145 -7.25 -3.22 -11.02
CA ILE A 145 -8.63 -3.47 -10.62
C ILE A 145 -8.69 -3.94 -9.18
N VAL A 146 -9.88 -3.84 -8.58
CA VAL A 146 -10.18 -4.41 -7.26
C VAL A 146 -11.34 -5.36 -7.40
N LEU A 147 -11.18 -6.59 -6.92
CA LEU A 147 -12.27 -7.54 -6.78
C LEU A 147 -12.75 -7.56 -5.32
N SER A 148 -14.04 -7.81 -5.12
CA SER A 148 -14.62 -7.98 -3.77
C SER A 148 -14.04 -9.17 -2.98
N GLY A 149 -13.28 -10.05 -3.63
CA GLY A 149 -12.51 -11.12 -3.03
C GLY A 149 -11.74 -11.97 -4.06
N ARG A 150 -10.82 -12.82 -3.60
CA ARG A 150 -9.81 -13.54 -4.41
C ARG A 150 -10.36 -14.31 -5.62
N HIS A 151 -11.57 -14.85 -5.50
CA HIS A 151 -12.25 -15.59 -6.57
C HIS A 151 -13.68 -15.10 -6.82
N SER A 152 -13.97 -13.86 -6.43
CA SER A 152 -15.34 -13.30 -6.51
C SER A 152 -15.82 -13.04 -7.93
N GLY A 153 -14.89 -12.84 -8.89
CA GLY A 153 -15.20 -12.41 -10.25
C GLY A 153 -15.89 -11.03 -10.34
N THR A 154 -16.08 -10.34 -9.22
CA THR A 154 -16.88 -9.12 -9.11
C THR A 154 -15.96 -7.95 -8.83
N THR A 155 -15.76 -7.11 -9.84
CA THR A 155 -15.01 -5.86 -9.73
C THR A 155 -15.81 -4.81 -8.97
N ILE A 156 -15.15 -4.08 -8.08
CA ILE A 156 -15.75 -3.02 -7.26
C ILE A 156 -15.03 -1.68 -7.51
N PRO A 157 -15.67 -0.53 -7.22
CA PRO A 157 -15.01 0.77 -7.28
C PRO A 157 -13.82 0.87 -6.31
N PHE A 158 -12.80 1.65 -6.66
CA PHE A 158 -11.66 1.88 -5.75
C PHE A 158 -12.08 2.61 -4.47
N GLY A 159 -13.16 3.38 -4.49
CA GLY A 159 -13.75 4.02 -3.31
C GLY A 159 -14.24 3.03 -2.24
N ASP A 160 -14.40 1.75 -2.57
CA ASP A 160 -14.79 0.71 -1.61
C ASP A 160 -13.58 0.20 -0.80
N LEU A 161 -12.34 0.56 -1.18
CA LEU A 161 -11.16 0.29 -0.36
C LEU A 161 -11.12 1.23 0.85
N ASP A 162 -10.57 0.75 1.97
CA ASP A 162 -10.16 1.66 3.05
C ASP A 162 -9.20 2.73 2.50
N PRO A 163 -9.37 4.03 2.81
CA PRO A 163 -8.54 5.09 2.24
C PRO A 163 -7.04 4.94 2.48
N ALA A 164 -6.64 4.41 3.64
CA ALA A 164 -5.23 4.15 3.92
C ALA A 164 -4.74 2.98 3.07
N VAL A 165 -5.50 1.89 2.95
CA VAL A 165 -5.16 0.76 2.07
C VAL A 165 -5.04 1.20 0.61
N ALA A 166 -5.96 2.02 0.10
CA ALA A 166 -5.89 2.56 -1.26
C ALA A 166 -4.61 3.40 -1.45
N SER A 167 -4.28 4.26 -0.49
CA SER A 167 -3.06 5.06 -0.51
C SER A 167 -1.79 4.20 -0.52
N GLU A 168 -1.73 3.14 0.28
CA GLU A 168 -0.59 2.21 0.33
C GLU A 168 -0.41 1.43 -0.99
N VAL A 169 -1.51 0.95 -1.57
CA VAL A 169 -1.50 0.31 -2.89
C VAL A 169 -0.93 1.28 -3.95
N ILE A 170 -1.41 2.52 -3.95
CA ILE A 170 -0.93 3.54 -4.91
C ILE A 170 0.53 3.90 -4.64
N ALA A 171 0.97 3.95 -3.39
CA ALA A 171 2.37 4.18 -3.03
C ALA A 171 3.28 3.09 -3.61
N ASP A 172 2.92 1.81 -3.44
CA ASP A 172 3.67 0.69 -3.97
C ASP A 172 3.74 0.68 -5.49
N LEU A 173 2.64 0.97 -6.17
CA LEU A 173 2.59 1.05 -7.63
C LEU A 173 3.29 2.31 -8.17
N THR A 174 3.31 3.39 -7.40
CA THR A 174 4.12 4.58 -7.72
C THR A 174 5.61 4.24 -7.66
N ARG A 175 6.07 3.56 -6.60
CA ARG A 175 7.46 3.07 -6.51
C ARG A 175 7.80 2.05 -7.60
N LEU A 176 6.84 1.25 -8.05
CA LEU A 176 7.06 0.31 -9.15
C LEU A 176 7.38 1.05 -10.46
N THR A 177 6.76 2.20 -10.66
CA THR A 177 6.73 2.93 -11.93
C THR A 177 7.53 4.23 -11.94
N SER A 178 8.31 4.48 -10.89
CA SER A 178 9.19 5.64 -10.75
C SER A 178 10.57 5.42 -11.36
#